data_AF-A0A916FZJ0-F1
#
_entry.id   AF-A0A916FZJ0-F1
#
_cell.length_a   1.000
_cell.length_b   1.000
_cell.length_c   1.000
_cell.angle_alpha   90.00
_cell.angle_beta   90.00
_cell.angle_gamma   90.00
#
_symmetry.space_group_name_H-M   'P 1'
#
loop_
_entity.id
_entity.type
_entity.pdbx_description
1 polymer ?
#
loop_
_entity_poly.entity_id
_entity_poly.type
_entity_poly.pdbx_seq_one_letter_code
_entity_poly.pdbx_strand_id
1 'polypeptide(L)'
;MQLVELIEQAVTGLGYELVDFETSPRARLLRVFIDKAEGISVDDCALVSNHLTRLFTVENIDYDRLEISSPGLDRPLKKPADFARFAG
;
A
#
# COMPACT_ATOMS: atom_id res chain seq x y z
N MET A 1 -10.44 -9.49 -11.52
CA MET A 1 -10.08 -8.90 -10.22
C MET A 1 -9.44 -7.56 -10.49
N GLN A 2 -9.88 -6.49 -9.83
CA GLN A 2 -9.20 -5.21 -9.96
C GLN A 2 -7.86 -5.30 -9.21
N LEU A 3 -6.78 -4.75 -9.79
CA LEU A 3 -5.43 -4.78 -9.19
C LEU A 3 -5.40 -4.25 -7.74
N VAL A 4 -6.28 -3.30 -7.43
CA VAL A 4 -6.45 -2.76 -6.08
C VAL A 4 -6.92 -3.81 -5.07
N GLU A 5 -7.88 -4.68 -5.43
CA GLU A 5 -8.40 -5.73 -4.54
C GLU A 5 -7.33 -6.78 -4.22
N LEU A 6 -6.51 -7.12 -5.22
CA LEU A 6 -5.39 -8.05 -5.06
C LEU A 6 -4.36 -7.49 -4.08
N ILE A 7 -3.99 -6.21 -4.24
CA ILE A 7 -3.07 -5.53 -3.35
C ILE A 7 -3.66 -5.44 -1.95
N GLU A 8 -4.93 -5.05 -1.83
CA GLU A 8 -5.64 -4.95 -0.55
C GLU A 8 -5.64 -6.27 0.22
N GLN A 9 -5.97 -7.38 -0.44
CA GLN A 9 -5.92 -8.72 0.15
C GLN A 9 -4.50 -9.08 0.62
N ALA A 10 -3.50 -8.79 -0.21
CA ALA A 10 -2.10 -9.11 0.10
C ALA A 10 -1.58 -8.33 1.31
N VAL A 11 -1.83 -7.01 1.36
CA VAL A 11 -1.39 -6.18 2.49
C VAL A 11 -2.18 -6.49 3.76
N THR A 12 -3.49 -6.73 3.65
CA THR A 12 -4.34 -7.11 4.79
C THR A 12 -3.92 -8.45 5.38
N GLY A 13 -3.55 -9.42 4.54
CA GLY A 13 -3.03 -10.73 4.97
C GLY A 13 -1.70 -10.64 5.73
N LEU A 14 -0.93 -9.58 5.50
CA LEU A 14 0.31 -9.28 6.21
C LEU A 14 0.10 -8.43 7.49
N GLY A 15 -1.12 -7.99 7.76
CA GLY A 15 -1.45 -7.12 8.90
C GLY A 15 -1.28 -5.63 8.64
N TYR A 16 -1.21 -5.21 7.37
CA TYR A 16 -1.17 -3.80 6.96
C TYR A 16 -2.50 -3.38 6.35
N GLU A 17 -2.83 -2.10 6.45
CA GLU A 17 -3.97 -1.49 5.78
C GLU A 17 -3.54 -0.83 4.47
N LEU A 18 -4.28 -1.09 3.37
CA LEU A 18 -4.15 -0.30 2.15
C LEU A 18 -4.84 1.07 2.36
N VAL A 19 -4.06 2.14 2.29
CA VAL A 19 -4.56 3.51 2.44
C VAL A 19 -4.91 4.12 1.09
N ASP A 20 -4.01 4.00 0.13
CA ASP A 20 -4.19 4.53 -1.21
C ASP A 20 -3.37 3.77 -2.23
N PHE A 21 -3.77 3.90 -3.49
CA PHE A 21 -3.12 3.24 -4.62
C PHE A 21 -3.12 4.17 -5.84
N GLU A 22 -1.93 4.48 -6.32
CA GLU A 22 -1.74 5.32 -7.51
C GLU A 22 -1.05 4.55 -8.62
N THR A 23 -1.56 4.70 -9.84
CA THR A 23 -0.94 4.16 -11.04
C THR A 23 -0.61 5.30 -12.00
N SER A 24 0.61 5.30 -12.50
CA SER A 24 1.04 6.25 -13.53
C SER A 24 1.16 5.52 -14.87
N PRO A 25 0.20 5.69 -15.80
CA PRO A 25 0.20 4.98 -17.08
C PRO A 25 1.39 5.34 -17.98
N ARG A 26 1.98 6.54 -17.81
CA ARG A 26 3.16 6.98 -18.60
C ARG A 26 4.48 6.33 -18.16
N ALA A 27 4.62 5.99 -16.89
CA ALA A 27 5.85 5.46 -16.31
C ALA A 27 5.71 4.02 -15.80
N ARG A 28 4.53 3.41 -16.01
CA ARG A 28 4.11 2.10 -15.49
C ARG A 28 4.50 1.92 -14.01
N LEU A 29 4.37 3.01 -13.27
CA LEU A 29 4.74 3.11 -11.87
C LEU A 29 3.51 2.82 -11.02
N LEU A 30 3.66 1.87 -10.11
CA LEU A 30 2.67 1.51 -9.11
C LEU A 30 3.15 2.04 -7.77
N ARG A 31 2.39 2.95 -7.18
CA ARG A 31 2.66 3.47 -5.85
C ARG A 31 1.57 3.00 -4.90
N VAL A 32 1.98 2.28 -3.86
CA VAL A 32 1.09 1.69 -2.87
C VAL A 32 1.36 2.36 -1.54
N PHE A 33 0.30 2.90 -0.93
CA PHE A 33 0.36 3.49 0.40
C PHE A 33 -0.17 2.51 1.43
N ILE A 34 0.69 2.09 2.35
CA ILE A 34 0.34 1.17 3.44
C ILE A 34 0.42 1.86 4.79
N ASP A 35 -0.39 1.41 5.73
CA ASP A 35 -0.35 1.86 7.12
C ASP A 35 -0.56 0.70 8.10
N LYS A 36 -0.15 0.89 9.36
CA LYS A 36 -0.45 -0.04 10.46
C LYS A 36 -0.69 0.72 11.75
N ALA A 37 -1.42 0.10 12.68
CA ALA A 37 -1.77 0.72 13.95
C ALA A 37 -0.55 1.24 14.74
N GLU A 38 0.56 0.50 14.70
CA GLU A 38 1.83 0.81 15.38
C GLU A 38 2.76 1.74 14.59
N GLY A 39 2.37 2.18 13.38
CA GLY A 39 3.17 2.99 12.47
C GLY A 39 4.13 2.16 11.60
N ILE A 40 4.37 2.57 10.36
CA ILE A 40 5.17 1.81 9.38
C ILE A 40 6.67 2.11 9.51
N SER A 41 7.50 1.07 9.52
CA SER A 41 8.95 1.16 9.44
C SER A 41 9.47 0.90 8.02
N VAL A 42 10.76 1.18 7.77
CA VAL A 42 11.41 0.90 6.48
C VAL A 42 11.42 -0.60 6.16
N ASP A 43 11.58 -1.45 7.17
CA ASP A 43 11.51 -2.91 7.03
C ASP A 43 10.12 -3.39 6.59
N ASP A 44 9.05 -2.78 7.10
CA ASP A 44 7.68 -3.10 6.68
C ASP A 44 7.47 -2.78 5.18
N CYS A 45 7.96 -1.61 4.73
CA CYS A 45 7.91 -1.26 3.30
C CYS A 45 8.69 -2.26 2.44
N ALA A 46 9.86 -2.72 2.90
CA ALA A 46 10.65 -3.72 2.21
C ALA A 46 9.95 -5.09 2.18
N LEU A 47 9.30 -5.50 3.28
CA LEU A 47 8.54 -6.74 3.37
C LEU A 47 7.36 -6.74 2.39
N VAL A 48 6.55 -5.69 2.40
CA VAL A 48 5.40 -5.55 1.49
C VAL A 48 5.85 -5.47 0.03
N SER A 49 6.92 -4.70 -0.26
CA SER A 49 7.48 -4.60 -1.61
C SER A 49 7.91 -5.97 -2.15
N ASN A 50 8.61 -6.76 -1.34
CA ASN A 50 9.02 -8.11 -1.71
C ASN A 50 7.82 -9.05 -1.91
N HIS A 51 6.80 -8.95 -1.06
CA HIS A 51 5.60 -9.77 -1.17
C HIS A 51 4.80 -9.46 -2.44
N LEU A 52 4.54 -8.18 -2.70
CA LEU A 52 3.81 -7.73 -3.89
C LEU A 52 4.57 -8.05 -5.18
N THR A 53 5.90 -7.91 -5.20
CA THR A 53 6.72 -8.31 -6.35
C THR A 53 6.51 -9.79 -6.72
N ARG A 54 6.48 -10.69 -5.73
CA ARG A 54 6.22 -12.11 -5.95
C ARG A 54 4.79 -12.35 -6.43
N LEU A 55 3.81 -11.69 -5.82
CA LEU A 55 2.40 -11.82 -6.19
C LEU A 55 2.15 -11.35 -7.62
N PHE A 56 2.70 -10.19 -8.00
CA PHE A 56 2.61 -9.65 -9.35
C PHE A 56 3.26 -10.56 -10.40
N THR A 57 4.35 -11.25 -10.03
CA THR A 57 4.96 -12.26 -10.90
C THR A 57 4.02 -13.43 -11.16
N VAL A 58 3.30 -13.91 -10.13
CA VAL A 58 2.34 -15.02 -10.23
C VAL A 58 1.09 -14.61 -11.04
N GLU A 59 0.56 -13.43 -10.76
CA GLU A 59 -0.64 -12.88 -11.40
C GLU A 59 -0.36 -12.25 -12.78
N ASN A 60 0.89 -12.29 -13.24
CA ASN A 60 1.34 -11.73 -14.53
C ASN A 60 1.02 -10.23 -14.67
N ILE A 61 1.16 -9.48 -13.57
CA ILE A 61 0.99 -8.02 -13.53
C ILE A 61 2.28 -7.37 -14.00
N ASP A 62 2.21 -6.60 -15.07
CA ASP A 62 3.37 -6.01 -15.72
C ASP A 62 3.52 -4.53 -15.30
N TYR A 63 4.62 -4.21 -14.60
CA TYR A 63 4.95 -2.89 -14.04
C TYR A 63 6.45 -2.59 -14.22
N ASP A 64 6.82 -1.31 -14.38
CA ASP A 64 8.24 -0.90 -14.44
C ASP A 64 8.83 -0.65 -13.06
N ARG A 65 8.04 -0.03 -12.18
CA ARG A 65 8.51 0.41 -10.86
C ARG A 65 7.41 0.27 -9.82
N LEU A 66 7.73 -0.40 -8.72
CA LEU A 66 6.88 -0.53 -7.55
C LEU A 66 7.46 0.33 -6.42
N GLU A 67 6.66 1.26 -5.90
CA GLU A 67 7.00 2.10 -4.77
C GLU A 67 6.03 1.81 -3.62
N ILE A 68 6.57 1.43 -2.46
CA ILE A 68 5.80 1.24 -1.23
C ILE A 68 6.15 2.39 -0.30
N SER A 69 5.13 3.14 0.09
CA SER A 69 5.29 4.31 0.95
C SER A 69 4.30 4.23 2.11
N SER A 70 4.70 4.77 3.25
CA SER A 70 3.77 5.08 4.34
C SER A 70 3.23 6.50 4.14
N PRO A 71 1.93 6.76 4.30
CA PRO A 71 1.41 8.13 4.30
C PRO A 71 1.92 8.95 5.51
N GLY A 72 2.39 8.27 6.56
CA GLY A 72 3.03 8.91 7.72
C GLY A 72 2.09 9.85 8.47
N LEU A 73 2.58 11.05 8.80
CA LEU A 73 1.82 12.13 9.48
C LEU A 73 0.82 12.84 8.54
N ASP A 74 1.02 12.73 7.23
CA ASP A 74 0.17 13.31 6.19
C ASP A 74 -0.92 12.31 5.77
N ARG A 75 -1.41 11.51 6.72
CA ARG A 75 -2.49 10.56 6.43
C ARG A 75 -3.72 11.36 6.01
N PRO A 76 -4.17 11.25 4.75
CA PRO A 76 -5.37 11.97 4.33
C PRO A 76 -6.53 11.40 5.13
N LEU A 77 -7.22 12.27 5.88
CA LEU A 77 -8.38 11.91 6.70
C LEU A 77 -9.55 11.50 5.80
N LYS A 78 -9.55 10.25 5.34
CA LYS A 78 -10.57 9.71 4.43
C LYS A 78 -11.57 8.84 5.19
N LYS A 79 -11.17 8.13 6.24
CA LYS A 79 -12.07 7.27 7.03
C LYS A 79 -12.49 7.95 8.34
N PRO A 80 -13.69 7.66 8.86
CA PRO A 80 -14.14 8.17 10.17
C PRO A 80 -13.19 7.84 11.32
N ALA A 81 -12.52 6.68 11.26
CA ALA A 81 -11.54 6.25 12.25
C ALA A 81 -10.27 7.14 12.26
N ASP A 82 -9.97 7.79 11.15
CA ASP A 82 -8.79 8.65 11.01
C ASP A 82 -9.02 9.97 11.74
N PHE A 83 -10.23 10.52 11.64
CA PHE A 83 -10.65 11.70 12.38
C PHE A 83 -10.60 11.49 13.90
N ALA A 84 -10.96 10.29 14.38
CA ALA A 84 -10.91 9.98 15.81
C ALA A 84 -9.48 9.91 16.38
N ARG A 85 -8.48 9.54 15.57
CA ARG A 85 -7.07 9.52 15.97
C ARG A 85 -6.41 10.90 15.93
N PHE A 86 -6.90 11.79 15.06
CA PHE A 86 -6.37 13.16 14.91
C PHE A 86 -7.04 14.18 15.84
N ALA A 87 -8.20 13.85 16.43
CA ALA A 87 -8.93 14.69 17.38
C ALA A 87 -8.33 14.67 18.80
N GLY A 88 -7.00 14.75 18.90
CA GLY A 88 -6.28 15.02 20.15
C GLY A 88 -6.48 16.47 20.61
#